data_AF-A0A1N7IFD0-F1
#
_entry.id   AF-A0A1N7IFD0-F1
#
_cell.length_a   1.000
_cell.length_b   1.000
_cell.length_c   1.000
_cell.angle_alpha   90.00
_cell.angle_beta   90.00
_cell.angle_gamma   90.00
#
_symmetry.space_group_name_H-M   'P 1'
#
loop_
_entity.id
_entity.type
_entity.pdbx_description
1 polymer ?
#
loop_
_entity_poly.entity_id
_entity_poly.type
_entity_poly.pdbx_seq_one_letter_code
_entity_poly.pdbx_strand_id
1 'polypeptide(L)'
;MNPNITLFADSGGSENFVKFMQEELKPFISKNYRTQDYSVLVGHSFGGLFAINVFLAYPDYFNAYVANDPSLWWDNKVTISRTKDYLEKNKKFPANKSLYVSQADNEEQQKNWNSDMTQAIEEFKGIVEKNGTLNYKHHFFEGEVHGTVSYPGNYEALKFIFKGFRTDIKQLAKNPGLLEEDYKKFSGKMGAEFTPSEAYLNVVLKFMKSNDFKQSEAYFINLKNKLYPKIK
;
A
#
# COMPACT_ATOMS: atom_id res chain seq x y z
N MET A 1 8.17 -18.02 15.15
CA MET A 1 9.18 -19.03 14.84
C MET A 1 8.65 -20.37 15.29
N ASN A 2 8.83 -21.41 14.49
CA ASN A 2 8.64 -22.78 14.92
C ASN A 2 9.65 -23.09 16.05
N PRO A 3 9.21 -23.55 17.23
CA PRO A 3 10.12 -23.82 18.35
C PRO A 3 11.08 -24.99 18.08
N ASN A 4 10.86 -25.77 17.02
CA ASN A 4 11.58 -27.03 16.79
C ASN A 4 12.64 -26.96 15.68
N ILE A 5 12.79 -25.84 14.97
CA ILE A 5 13.81 -25.67 13.92
C ILE A 5 14.38 -24.25 13.96
N THR A 6 15.69 -24.13 14.24
CA THR A 6 16.42 -22.86 14.14
C THR A 6 17.22 -22.84 12.83
N LEU A 7 16.71 -22.15 11.81
CA LEU A 7 17.39 -22.00 10.52
C LEU A 7 18.50 -20.93 10.56
N PHE A 8 18.31 -19.84 11.32
CA PHE A 8 19.33 -18.85 11.65
C PHE A 8 19.26 -18.53 13.14
N ALA A 9 20.40 -18.59 13.85
CA ALA A 9 20.47 -18.36 15.29
C ALA A 9 19.96 -16.97 15.73
N ASP A 10 20.10 -15.97 14.85
CA ASP A 10 19.69 -14.57 15.11
C ASP A 10 18.34 -14.19 14.45
N SER A 11 17.52 -15.16 14.07
CA SER A 11 16.19 -14.88 13.49
C SER A 11 15.13 -14.55 14.56
N GLY A 12 13.99 -13.99 14.13
CA GLY A 12 12.83 -13.76 15.01
C GLY A 12 12.66 -12.33 15.58
N GLY A 13 13.55 -11.40 15.27
CA GLY A 13 13.49 -10.01 15.75
C GLY A 13 12.39 -9.12 15.16
N SER A 14 11.40 -9.66 14.43
CA SER A 14 10.35 -8.88 13.77
C SER A 14 9.52 -8.05 14.75
N GLU A 15 9.26 -8.57 15.93
CA GLU A 15 8.49 -7.89 16.97
C GLU A 15 9.19 -6.63 17.48
N ASN A 16 10.48 -6.75 17.83
CA ASN A 16 11.28 -5.61 18.25
C ASN A 16 11.41 -4.57 17.12
N PHE A 17 11.53 -5.04 15.87
CA PHE A 17 11.66 -4.13 14.73
C PHE A 17 10.37 -3.36 14.44
N VAL A 18 9.20 -4.00 14.49
CA VAL A 18 7.93 -3.27 14.30
C VAL A 18 7.65 -2.32 15.47
N LYS A 19 8.03 -2.70 16.69
CA LYS A 19 7.96 -1.83 17.87
C LYS A 19 8.82 -0.57 17.69
N PHE A 20 10.08 -0.73 17.28
CA PHE A 20 10.95 0.38 16.92
C PHE A 20 10.30 1.29 15.87
N MET A 21 9.68 0.73 14.82
CA MET A 21 9.02 1.54 13.79
C MET A 21 7.87 2.38 14.35
N GLN A 22 7.03 1.82 15.23
CA GLN A 22 5.86 2.52 15.76
C GLN A 22 6.19 3.48 16.89
N GLU A 23 7.10 3.11 17.78
CA GLU A 23 7.35 3.86 19.02
C GLU A 23 8.49 4.86 18.88
N GLU A 24 9.39 4.68 17.92
CA GLU A 24 10.56 5.54 17.74
C GLU A 24 10.56 6.21 16.36
N LEU A 25 10.56 5.42 15.28
CA LEU A 25 10.76 5.94 13.93
C LEU A 25 9.60 6.82 13.44
N LYS A 26 8.35 6.32 13.48
CA LYS A 26 7.18 7.10 13.04
C LYS A 26 7.02 8.38 13.86
N PRO A 27 7.10 8.37 15.21
CA PRO A 27 7.06 9.59 16.01
C PRO A 27 8.18 10.57 15.66
N PHE A 28 9.40 10.08 15.42
CA PHE A 28 10.51 10.93 14.97
C PHE A 28 10.19 11.61 13.63
N ILE A 29 9.67 10.87 12.65
CA ILE A 29 9.31 11.44 11.34
C ILE A 29 8.19 12.47 11.49
N SER A 30 7.10 12.15 12.20
CA SER A 30 5.97 13.06 12.39
C SER A 30 6.34 14.31 13.19
N LYS A 31 7.34 14.25 14.07
CA LYS A 31 7.87 15.42 14.79
C LYS A 31 8.68 16.34 13.87
N ASN A 32 9.44 15.78 12.93
CA ASN A 32 10.38 16.53 12.10
C ASN A 32 9.81 16.95 10.74
N TYR A 33 8.73 16.31 10.28
CA TYR A 33 8.13 16.53 8.97
C TYR A 33 6.61 16.59 9.06
N ARG A 34 5.99 17.36 8.16
CA ARG A 34 4.54 17.32 7.98
C ARG A 34 4.14 16.01 7.30
N THR A 35 3.69 15.05 8.09
CA THR A 35 3.20 13.75 7.61
C THR A 35 1.69 13.76 7.43
N GLN A 36 1.20 12.90 6.54
CA GLN A 36 -0.20 12.48 6.54
C GLN A 36 -0.39 11.30 7.51
N ASP A 37 -1.60 11.13 8.03
CA ASP A 37 -1.96 9.92 8.81
C ASP A 37 -2.25 8.73 7.88
N TYR A 38 -1.35 8.51 6.94
CA TYR A 38 -1.39 7.41 5.99
C TYR A 38 0.03 6.94 5.71
N SER A 39 0.30 5.67 6.03
CA SER A 39 1.63 5.07 5.88
C SER A 39 1.55 3.76 5.11
N VAL A 40 2.58 3.53 4.29
CA VAL A 40 2.74 2.33 3.45
C VAL A 40 3.98 1.58 3.92
N LEU A 41 3.84 0.32 4.33
CA LEU A 41 4.96 -0.56 4.63
C LEU A 41 5.35 -1.33 3.36
N VAL A 42 6.56 -1.10 2.86
CA VAL A 42 7.09 -1.75 1.67
C VAL A 42 8.22 -2.68 2.07
N GLY A 43 8.16 -3.92 1.61
CA GLY A 43 9.19 -4.91 1.87
C GLY A 43 9.45 -5.80 0.66
N HIS A 44 10.68 -6.25 0.52
CA HIS A 44 11.12 -7.19 -0.51
C HIS A 44 11.74 -8.43 0.14
N SER A 45 11.50 -9.62 -0.41
CA SER A 45 12.05 -10.88 0.12
C SER A 45 11.64 -11.09 1.59
N PHE A 46 12.58 -11.21 2.52
CA PHE A 46 12.32 -11.22 3.96
C PHE A 46 11.62 -9.95 4.48
N GLY A 47 11.85 -8.80 3.85
CA GLY A 47 11.08 -7.59 4.11
C GLY A 47 9.62 -7.75 3.70
N GLY A 48 9.33 -8.46 2.61
CA GLY A 48 7.97 -8.78 2.19
C GLY A 48 7.28 -9.75 3.15
N LEU A 49 8.02 -10.75 3.65
CA LEU A 49 7.58 -11.60 4.76
C LEU A 49 7.27 -10.78 6.01
N PHE A 50 8.12 -9.82 6.37
CA PHE A 50 7.88 -8.89 7.48
C PHE A 50 6.60 -8.07 7.26
N ALA A 51 6.41 -7.49 6.07
CA ALA A 51 5.23 -6.71 5.75
C ALA A 51 3.93 -7.51 5.92
N ILE A 52 3.90 -8.77 5.46
CA ILE A 52 2.74 -9.66 5.63
C ILE A 52 2.54 -10.03 7.10
N ASN A 53 3.61 -10.32 7.85
CA ASN A 53 3.49 -10.61 9.28
C ASN A 53 2.95 -9.41 10.06
N VAL A 54 3.41 -8.19 9.78
CA VAL A 54 2.89 -6.97 10.41
C VAL A 54 1.43 -6.73 10.04
N PHE A 55 1.05 -6.92 8.77
CA PHE A 55 -0.34 -6.81 8.33
C PHE A 55 -1.28 -7.74 9.13
N LEU A 56 -0.85 -8.97 9.42
CA LEU A 56 -1.66 -9.95 10.15
C LEU A 56 -1.67 -9.70 11.66
N ALA A 57 -0.52 -9.35 12.26
CA ALA A 57 -0.37 -9.20 13.70
C ALA A 57 -0.83 -7.82 14.20
N TYR A 58 -0.53 -6.77 13.43
CA TYR A 58 -0.74 -5.37 13.78
C TYR A 58 -1.39 -4.61 12.62
N PRO A 59 -2.61 -4.99 12.21
CA PRO A 59 -3.26 -4.42 11.04
C PRO A 59 -3.40 -2.88 11.08
N ASP A 60 -3.45 -2.29 12.27
CA ASP A 60 -3.63 -0.86 12.49
C ASP A 60 -2.33 -0.03 12.44
N TYR A 61 -1.17 -0.67 12.33
CA TYR A 61 0.12 0.03 12.33
C TYR A 61 0.45 0.74 11.01
N PHE A 62 -0.08 0.21 9.90
CA PHE A 62 0.04 0.81 8.58
C PHE A 62 -1.30 0.71 7.82
N ASN A 63 -1.48 1.55 6.81
CA ASN A 63 -2.71 1.63 6.02
C ASN A 63 -2.61 0.77 4.74
N ALA A 64 -1.41 0.64 4.19
CA ALA A 64 -1.13 -0.22 3.06
C ALA A 64 0.18 -1.00 3.21
N TYR A 65 0.23 -2.14 2.55
CA TYR A 65 1.33 -3.08 2.59
C TYR A 65 1.71 -3.47 1.16
N VAL A 66 3.00 -3.43 0.86
CA VAL A 66 3.58 -3.88 -0.40
C VAL A 66 4.59 -4.96 -0.08
N ALA A 67 4.31 -6.18 -0.52
CA ALA A 67 5.17 -7.33 -0.31
C ALA A 67 5.70 -7.79 -1.67
N ASN A 68 6.93 -7.43 -1.97
CA ASN A 68 7.59 -7.81 -3.21
C ASN A 68 8.30 -9.15 -3.05
N ASP A 69 7.88 -10.14 -3.82
CA ASP A 69 8.40 -11.51 -3.83
C ASP A 69 8.66 -12.05 -2.41
N PRO A 70 7.62 -12.05 -1.55
CA PRO A 70 7.81 -12.30 -0.13
C PRO A 70 8.26 -13.74 0.14
N SER A 71 9.23 -13.91 1.04
CA SER A 71 9.78 -15.22 1.44
C SER A 71 8.81 -16.02 2.33
N LEU A 72 7.58 -16.25 1.86
CA LEU A 72 6.50 -16.92 2.61
C LEU A 72 6.74 -18.41 2.84
N TRP A 73 7.71 -19.00 2.14
CA TRP A 73 8.18 -20.36 2.37
C TRP A 73 8.91 -20.53 3.71
N TRP A 74 9.43 -19.44 4.26
CA TRP A 74 10.25 -19.44 5.47
C TRP A 74 9.57 -20.14 6.65
N ASP A 75 10.38 -20.85 7.45
CA ASP A 75 9.96 -21.48 8.70
C ASP A 75 8.74 -22.40 8.51
N ASN A 76 8.81 -23.28 7.52
CA ASN A 76 7.76 -24.20 7.11
C ASN A 76 6.42 -23.50 6.82
N LYS A 77 6.47 -22.40 6.05
CA LYS A 77 5.28 -21.62 5.68
C LYS A 77 4.46 -21.11 6.88
N VAL A 78 5.10 -20.81 8.01
CA VAL A 78 4.40 -20.38 9.24
C VAL A 78 3.47 -19.17 9.02
N THR A 79 3.84 -18.24 8.13
CA THR A 79 2.99 -17.09 7.81
C THR A 79 1.71 -17.48 7.07
N ILE A 80 1.73 -18.57 6.30
CA ILE A 80 0.53 -19.12 5.67
C ILE A 80 -0.43 -19.68 6.73
N SER A 81 0.09 -20.47 7.68
CA SER A 81 -0.70 -20.97 8.81
C SER A 81 -1.31 -19.81 9.62
N ARG A 82 -0.50 -18.79 9.94
CA ARG A 82 -0.98 -17.57 10.62
C ARG A 82 -2.07 -16.83 9.85
N THR A 83 -2.01 -16.83 8.51
CA THR A 83 -3.05 -16.24 7.67
C THR A 83 -4.37 -17.00 7.81
N LYS A 84 -4.32 -18.34 7.84
CA LYS A 84 -5.49 -19.20 8.08
C LYS A 84 -6.06 -18.96 9.47
N ASP A 85 -5.22 -19.00 10.51
CA ASP A 85 -5.62 -18.74 11.90
C ASP A 85 -6.26 -17.36 12.08
N TYR A 86 -5.68 -16.33 11.45
CA TYR A 86 -6.24 -14.98 11.46
C TYR A 86 -7.65 -14.96 10.89
N LEU A 87 -7.89 -15.61 9.75
CA LEU A 87 -9.21 -15.65 9.11
C LEU A 87 -10.19 -16.54 9.89
N GLU A 88 -9.74 -17.63 10.50
CA GLU A 88 -10.58 -18.46 11.36
C GLU A 88 -11.09 -17.66 12.56
N LYS A 89 -10.22 -16.85 13.17
CA LYS A 89 -10.54 -15.99 14.32
C LYS A 89 -11.39 -14.78 13.93
N ASN A 90 -10.99 -14.03 12.90
CA ASN A 90 -11.57 -12.72 12.58
C ASN A 90 -12.63 -12.77 11.46
N LYS A 91 -12.76 -13.90 10.75
CA LYS A 91 -13.66 -14.16 9.61
C LYS A 91 -13.42 -13.34 8.35
N LYS A 92 -12.76 -12.17 8.45
CA LYS A 92 -12.47 -11.26 7.36
C LYS A 92 -11.13 -10.57 7.61
N PHE A 93 -10.52 -10.06 6.54
CA PHE A 93 -9.38 -9.17 6.65
C PHE A 93 -9.80 -7.78 7.18
N PRO A 94 -8.88 -7.00 7.75
CA PRO A 94 -9.19 -5.65 8.21
C PRO A 94 -9.71 -4.77 7.07
N ALA A 95 -10.77 -4.01 7.35
CA ALA A 95 -11.32 -3.04 6.41
C ALA A 95 -10.34 -1.88 6.17
N ASN A 96 -10.50 -1.19 5.04
CA ASN A 96 -9.72 0.01 4.67
C ASN A 96 -8.20 -0.21 4.63
N LYS A 97 -7.75 -1.45 4.41
CA LYS A 97 -6.34 -1.78 4.15
C LYS A 97 -6.14 -2.13 2.68
N SER A 98 -4.96 -1.79 2.16
CA SER A 98 -4.52 -2.23 0.84
C SER A 98 -3.34 -3.19 0.97
N LEU A 99 -3.38 -4.28 0.22
CA LEU A 99 -2.27 -5.22 0.14
C LEU A 99 -1.92 -5.46 -1.34
N TYR A 100 -0.68 -5.17 -1.69
CA TYR A 100 -0.13 -5.48 -3.01
C TYR A 100 0.97 -6.52 -2.87
N VAL A 101 0.89 -7.59 -3.66
CA VAL A 101 1.91 -8.63 -3.72
C VAL A 101 2.45 -8.70 -5.14
N SER A 102 3.74 -8.46 -5.32
CA SER A 102 4.42 -8.78 -6.58
C SER A 102 5.10 -10.14 -6.45
N GLN A 103 5.15 -10.87 -7.56
CA GLN A 103 5.82 -12.16 -7.67
C GLN A 103 6.71 -12.14 -8.90
N ALA A 104 7.97 -12.51 -8.72
CA ALA A 104 8.93 -12.67 -9.79
C ALA A 104 8.69 -13.98 -10.55
N ASP A 105 9.10 -13.97 -11.81
CA ASP A 105 9.25 -15.15 -12.64
C ASP A 105 10.63 -15.76 -12.40
N ASN A 106 10.82 -16.32 -11.20
CA ASN A 106 12.08 -16.89 -10.72
C ASN A 106 12.48 -18.18 -11.49
N GLU A 107 12.56 -18.15 -12.83
CA GLU A 107 12.98 -19.28 -13.66
C GLU A 107 14.48 -19.59 -13.55
N GLU A 108 15.29 -18.63 -13.09
CA GLU A 108 16.75 -18.79 -13.02
C GLU A 108 17.24 -19.73 -11.90
N GLN A 109 16.33 -20.27 -11.07
CA GLN A 109 16.64 -21.34 -10.10
C GLN A 109 16.04 -22.71 -10.47
N GLN A 110 16.01 -23.02 -11.77
CA GLN A 110 15.56 -24.27 -12.40
C GLN A 110 14.08 -24.24 -12.78
N LYS A 111 13.78 -23.98 -14.07
CA LYS A 111 12.71 -24.55 -14.95
C LYS A 111 11.52 -25.29 -14.30
N ASN A 112 11.00 -24.83 -13.18
CA ASN A 112 9.93 -25.45 -12.46
C ASN A 112 9.25 -24.36 -11.64
N TRP A 113 7.97 -24.15 -11.94
CA TRP A 113 6.99 -23.46 -11.10
C TRP A 113 6.83 -24.06 -9.68
N ASN A 114 7.73 -24.99 -9.28
CA ASN A 114 7.75 -25.71 -8.01
C ASN A 114 8.71 -25.12 -6.98
N SER A 115 9.25 -23.90 -7.16
CA SER A 115 10.01 -23.29 -6.06
C SER A 115 9.10 -23.12 -4.83
N ASP A 116 9.63 -23.37 -3.62
CA ASP A 116 8.87 -23.21 -2.38
C ASP A 116 8.29 -21.79 -2.25
N MET A 117 9.00 -20.80 -2.81
CA MET A 117 8.56 -19.40 -2.85
C MET A 117 7.34 -19.20 -3.73
N THR A 118 7.38 -19.68 -4.98
CA THR A 118 6.25 -19.61 -5.92
C THR A 118 5.02 -20.28 -5.31
N GLN A 119 5.17 -21.49 -4.78
CA GLN A 119 4.06 -22.21 -4.17
C GLN A 119 3.49 -21.51 -2.93
N ALA A 120 4.35 -20.94 -2.08
CA ALA A 120 3.89 -20.23 -0.88
C ALA A 120 3.14 -18.94 -1.24
N ILE A 121 3.59 -18.19 -2.25
CA ILE A 121 2.90 -16.98 -2.72
C ILE A 121 1.56 -17.34 -3.36
N GLU A 122 1.50 -18.38 -4.21
CA GLU A 122 0.23 -18.84 -4.80
C GLU A 122 -0.75 -19.37 -3.73
N GLU A 123 -0.27 -20.09 -2.71
CA GLU A 123 -1.12 -20.52 -1.59
C GLU A 123 -1.67 -19.32 -0.82
N PHE A 124 -0.83 -18.33 -0.51
CA PHE A 124 -1.26 -17.10 0.15
C PHE A 124 -2.30 -16.34 -0.67
N LYS A 125 -2.05 -16.15 -1.96
CA LYS A 125 -2.96 -15.51 -2.90
C LYS A 125 -4.32 -16.22 -2.91
N GLY A 126 -4.34 -17.55 -3.01
CA GLY A 126 -5.58 -18.32 -2.99
C GLY A 126 -6.38 -18.13 -1.69
N ILE A 127 -5.70 -18.05 -0.54
CA ILE A 127 -6.35 -17.75 0.74
C ILE A 127 -6.94 -16.33 0.72
N VAL A 128 -6.20 -15.33 0.25
CA VAL A 128 -6.66 -13.93 0.25
C VAL A 128 -7.85 -13.73 -0.69
N GLU A 129 -7.76 -14.23 -1.92
CA GLU A 129 -8.80 -14.06 -2.94
C GLU A 129 -10.12 -14.75 -2.54
N LYS A 130 -10.05 -15.92 -1.89
CA LYS A 130 -11.24 -16.63 -1.38
C LYS A 130 -12.00 -15.85 -0.31
N ASN A 131 -11.34 -14.93 0.40
CA ASN A 131 -11.92 -14.17 1.52
C ASN A 131 -12.29 -12.70 1.16
N GLY A 132 -12.09 -12.29 -0.10
CA GLY A 132 -12.84 -11.30 -0.89
C GLY A 132 -13.07 -9.86 -0.37
N THR A 133 -12.59 -9.51 0.83
CA THR A 133 -12.96 -8.26 1.52
C THR A 133 -11.84 -7.23 1.58
N LEU A 134 -10.61 -7.63 1.22
CA LEU A 134 -9.42 -6.79 1.22
C LEU A 134 -9.25 -6.09 -0.13
N ASN A 135 -8.82 -4.82 -0.13
CA ASN A 135 -8.32 -4.19 -1.37
C ASN A 135 -6.97 -4.82 -1.73
N TYR A 136 -7.03 -5.95 -2.42
CA TYR A 136 -5.89 -6.81 -2.72
C TYR A 136 -5.58 -6.81 -4.21
N LYS A 137 -4.28 -6.85 -4.53
CA LYS A 137 -3.82 -7.17 -5.88
C LYS A 137 -2.55 -8.01 -5.81
N HIS A 138 -2.58 -9.15 -6.50
CA HIS A 138 -1.40 -9.90 -6.89
C HIS A 138 -0.97 -9.47 -8.31
N HIS A 139 0.33 -9.45 -8.56
CA HIS A 139 0.87 -9.27 -9.90
C HIS A 139 2.10 -10.16 -10.09
N PHE A 140 1.99 -11.08 -11.03
CA PHE A 140 3.12 -11.85 -11.53
C PHE A 140 3.84 -11.04 -12.62
N PHE A 141 5.15 -10.88 -12.50
CA PHE A 141 5.98 -10.16 -13.45
C PHE A 141 6.84 -11.15 -14.25
N GLU A 142 6.35 -11.49 -15.45
CA GLU A 142 7.07 -12.33 -16.41
C GLU A 142 8.43 -11.70 -16.78
N GLY A 143 9.49 -12.51 -16.76
CA GLY A 143 10.85 -12.07 -17.05
C GLY A 143 11.55 -11.25 -15.95
N GLU A 144 10.88 -10.93 -14.84
CA GLU A 144 11.53 -10.35 -13.67
C GLU A 144 12.06 -11.45 -12.74
N VAL A 145 13.22 -11.21 -12.12
CA VAL A 145 13.83 -12.12 -11.14
C VAL A 145 13.70 -11.56 -9.73
N HIS A 146 13.96 -12.39 -8.72
CA HIS A 146 13.87 -12.03 -7.31
C HIS A 146 14.57 -10.70 -7.00
N GLY A 147 15.76 -10.47 -7.56
CA GLY A 147 16.55 -9.25 -7.31
C GLY A 147 15.97 -7.97 -7.91
N THR A 148 15.10 -8.06 -8.93
CA THR A 148 14.65 -6.91 -9.72
C THR A 148 13.16 -6.60 -9.58
N VAL A 149 12.33 -7.60 -9.25
CA VAL A 149 10.86 -7.44 -9.21
C VAL A 149 10.36 -6.34 -8.26
N SER A 150 11.15 -5.96 -7.25
CA SER A 150 10.79 -4.86 -6.35
C SER A 150 10.67 -3.51 -7.06
N TYR A 151 11.37 -3.28 -8.17
CA TYR A 151 11.28 -2.03 -8.93
C TYR A 151 9.90 -1.87 -9.61
N PRO A 152 9.50 -2.76 -10.54
CA PRO A 152 8.18 -2.66 -11.15
C PRO A 152 7.05 -2.95 -10.14
N GLY A 153 7.31 -3.81 -9.14
CA GLY A 153 6.39 -4.10 -8.04
C GLY A 153 6.03 -2.85 -7.24
N ASN A 154 7.01 -2.06 -6.79
CA ASN A 154 6.76 -0.80 -6.09
C ASN A 154 6.01 0.21 -6.95
N TYR A 155 6.38 0.33 -8.23
CA TYR A 155 5.72 1.24 -9.17
C TYR A 155 4.23 0.91 -9.34
N GLU A 156 3.91 -0.35 -9.63
CA GLU A 156 2.52 -0.79 -9.80
C GLU A 156 1.74 -0.81 -8.49
N ALA A 157 2.39 -1.09 -7.36
CA ALA A 157 1.77 -1.01 -6.04
C ALA A 157 1.29 0.41 -5.72
N LEU A 158 2.13 1.43 -5.94
CA LEU A 158 1.75 2.82 -5.69
C LEU A 158 0.61 3.27 -6.61
N LYS A 159 0.63 2.87 -7.88
CA LYS A 159 -0.49 3.11 -8.80
C LYS A 159 -1.79 2.45 -8.32
N PHE A 160 -1.70 1.22 -7.81
CA PHE A 160 -2.85 0.50 -7.29
C PHE A 160 -3.43 1.15 -6.02
N ILE A 161 -2.57 1.44 -5.04
CA ILE A 161 -2.95 2.04 -3.76
C ILE A 161 -3.60 3.40 -3.98
N PHE A 162 -2.93 4.28 -4.74
CA PHE A 162 -3.38 5.66 -4.97
C PHE A 162 -4.28 5.80 -6.22
N LYS A 163 -4.84 4.71 -6.74
CA LYS A 163 -5.81 4.77 -7.85
C LYS A 163 -7.02 5.60 -7.44
N GLY A 164 -7.28 6.67 -8.19
CA GLY A 164 -8.36 7.63 -7.92
C GLY A 164 -7.92 8.88 -7.15
N PHE A 165 -6.64 9.01 -6.78
CA PHE A 165 -6.13 10.20 -6.08
C PHE A 165 -6.17 11.49 -6.92
N ARG A 166 -6.12 11.36 -8.25
CA ARG A 166 -6.24 12.48 -9.19
C ARG A 166 -7.49 12.34 -10.05
N THR A 167 -8.25 13.43 -10.15
CA THR A 167 -9.37 13.59 -11.09
C THR A 167 -8.86 14.15 -12.42
N ASP A 168 -9.49 13.76 -13.52
CA ASP A 168 -9.19 14.34 -14.83
C ASP A 168 -9.53 15.83 -14.86
N ILE A 169 -8.53 16.67 -15.08
CA ILE A 169 -8.65 18.13 -15.09
C ILE A 169 -9.67 18.61 -16.15
N LYS A 170 -9.83 17.88 -17.26
CA LYS A 170 -10.84 18.22 -18.28
C LYS A 170 -12.26 18.03 -17.76
N GLN A 171 -12.48 17.06 -16.86
CA GLN A 171 -13.78 16.87 -16.20
C GLN A 171 -14.01 17.95 -15.16
N LEU A 172 -12.97 18.33 -14.41
CA LEU A 172 -13.03 19.43 -13.43
C LEU A 172 -13.39 20.77 -14.07
N ALA A 173 -12.96 21.02 -15.31
CA ALA A 173 -13.33 22.22 -16.05
C ALA A 173 -14.84 22.34 -16.29
N LYS A 174 -15.54 21.19 -16.45
CA LYS A 174 -16.98 21.12 -16.71
C LYS A 174 -17.81 20.98 -15.43
N ASN A 175 -17.27 20.29 -14.43
CA ASN A 175 -17.90 20.07 -13.14
C ASN A 175 -16.85 20.21 -12.01
N PRO A 176 -16.62 21.43 -11.50
CA PRO A 176 -15.55 21.66 -10.54
C PRO A 176 -15.82 21.02 -9.16
N GLY A 177 -17.10 20.82 -8.80
CA GLY A 177 -17.52 20.12 -7.57
C GLY A 177 -17.08 18.66 -7.50
N LEU A 178 -16.81 18.04 -8.65
CA LEU A 178 -16.35 16.66 -8.75
C LEU A 178 -15.06 16.41 -7.95
N LEU A 179 -14.19 17.42 -7.81
CA LEU A 179 -12.94 17.25 -7.07
C LEU A 179 -13.19 16.91 -5.60
N GLU A 180 -14.08 17.64 -4.91
CA GLU A 180 -14.39 17.37 -3.50
C GLU A 180 -15.08 16.00 -3.34
N GLU A 181 -15.96 15.63 -4.28
CA GLU A 181 -16.61 14.32 -4.28
C GLU A 181 -15.61 13.17 -4.44
N ASP A 182 -14.67 13.29 -5.37
CA ASP A 182 -13.64 12.28 -5.63
C ASP A 182 -12.71 12.13 -4.43
N TYR A 183 -12.27 13.24 -3.82
CA TYR A 183 -11.44 13.19 -2.62
C TYR A 183 -12.19 12.62 -1.41
N LYS A 184 -13.50 12.86 -1.27
CA LYS A 184 -14.33 12.24 -0.24
C LYS A 184 -14.44 10.73 -0.44
N LYS A 185 -14.71 10.28 -1.67
CA LYS A 185 -14.73 8.85 -2.02
C LYS A 185 -13.38 8.19 -1.79
N PHE A 186 -12.29 8.87 -2.21
CA PHE A 186 -10.93 8.39 -2.03
C PHE A 186 -10.58 8.26 -0.55
N SER A 187 -10.84 9.28 0.28
CA SER A 187 -10.60 9.23 1.72
C SER A 187 -11.35 8.08 2.40
N GLY A 188 -12.61 7.87 2.02
CA GLY A 188 -13.42 6.73 2.51
C GLY A 188 -12.80 5.37 2.18
N LYS A 189 -12.30 5.19 0.94
CA LYS A 189 -11.59 3.97 0.53
C LYS A 189 -10.29 3.76 1.32
N MET A 190 -9.56 4.84 1.57
CA MET A 190 -8.25 4.79 2.20
C MET A 190 -8.31 4.67 3.73
N GLY A 191 -9.47 4.94 4.33
CA GLY A 191 -9.61 5.00 5.79
C GLY A 191 -8.81 6.11 6.44
N ALA A 192 -8.43 7.14 5.68
CA ALA A 192 -7.70 8.31 6.13
C ALA A 192 -8.13 9.54 5.33
N GLU A 193 -8.01 10.72 5.92
CA GLU A 193 -8.37 11.96 5.24
C GLU A 193 -7.33 12.32 4.17
N PHE A 194 -7.80 12.56 2.95
CA PHE A 194 -7.01 13.13 1.87
C PHE A 194 -7.70 14.38 1.35
N THR A 195 -6.90 15.42 1.12
CA THR A 195 -7.33 16.67 0.48
C THR A 195 -6.41 17.00 -0.70
N PRO A 196 -6.91 17.71 -1.72
CA PRO A 196 -6.10 18.07 -2.88
C PRO A 196 -5.00 19.02 -2.45
N SER A 197 -3.74 18.67 -2.74
CA SER A 197 -2.60 19.48 -2.35
C SER A 197 -2.64 20.87 -3.00
N GLU A 198 -2.07 21.88 -2.32
CA GLU A 198 -1.99 23.23 -2.88
C GLU A 198 -1.28 23.23 -4.26
N ALA A 199 -0.22 22.44 -4.39
CA ALA A 199 0.49 22.27 -5.65
C ALA A 199 -0.42 21.72 -6.77
N TYR A 200 -1.26 20.74 -6.46
CA TYR A 200 -2.21 20.19 -7.43
C TYR A 200 -3.29 21.22 -7.80
N LEU A 201 -3.84 21.94 -6.82
CA LEU A 201 -4.80 23.03 -7.07
C LEU A 201 -4.19 24.13 -7.95
N ASN A 202 -2.90 24.44 -7.78
CA ASN A 202 -2.21 25.41 -8.64
C ASN A 202 -2.11 24.92 -10.09
N VAL A 203 -1.91 23.62 -10.33
CA VAL A 203 -1.95 23.03 -11.69
C VAL A 203 -3.35 23.13 -12.28
N VAL A 204 -4.39 22.78 -11.53
CA VAL A 204 -5.79 22.89 -11.96
C VAL A 204 -6.13 24.34 -12.31
N LEU A 205 -5.79 25.29 -11.43
CA LEU A 205 -6.01 26.72 -11.67
C LEU A 205 -5.29 27.24 -12.90
N LYS A 206 -4.03 26.84 -13.12
CA LYS A 206 -3.28 27.20 -14.33
C LYS A 206 -4.00 26.72 -15.58
N PHE A 207 -4.49 25.48 -15.58
CA PHE A 207 -5.27 24.94 -16.69
C PHE A 207 -6.56 25.73 -16.93
N MET A 208 -7.33 26.06 -15.88
CA MET A 208 -8.57 26.83 -16.02
C MET A 208 -8.32 28.20 -16.64
N LYS A 209 -7.29 28.91 -16.16
CA LYS A 209 -6.87 30.22 -16.69
C LYS A 209 -6.47 30.16 -18.15
N SER A 210 -5.62 29.19 -18.51
CA SER A 210 -5.11 29.06 -19.88
C SER A 210 -6.18 28.69 -20.91
N ASN A 211 -7.34 28.21 -20.47
CA ASN A 211 -8.44 27.77 -21.35
C ASN A 211 -9.74 28.58 -21.14
N ASP A 212 -9.68 29.72 -20.44
CA ASP A 212 -10.81 30.64 -20.17
C ASP A 212 -12.02 30.01 -19.44
N PHE A 213 -11.79 29.02 -18.58
CA PHE A 213 -12.84 28.41 -17.75
C PHE A 213 -13.15 29.23 -16.49
N LYS A 214 -13.67 30.46 -16.66
CA LYS A 214 -13.83 31.46 -15.57
C LYS A 214 -14.64 30.97 -14.36
N GLN A 215 -15.72 30.23 -14.58
CA GLN A 215 -16.56 29.71 -13.48
C GLN A 215 -15.80 28.69 -12.63
N SER A 216 -15.16 27.71 -13.29
CA SER A 216 -14.36 26.69 -12.62
C SER A 216 -13.10 27.29 -11.97
N GLU A 217 -12.49 28.30 -12.60
CA GLU A 217 -11.39 29.07 -12.00
C GLU A 217 -11.82 29.69 -10.66
N ALA A 218 -12.93 30.44 -10.64
CA ALA A 218 -13.42 31.09 -9.43
C ALA A 218 -13.71 30.07 -8.32
N TYR A 219 -14.28 28.92 -8.66
CA TYR A 219 -14.48 27.82 -7.73
C TYR A 219 -13.16 27.33 -7.13
N PHE A 220 -12.15 27.04 -7.95
CA PHE A 220 -10.87 26.51 -7.44
C PHE A 220 -10.05 27.56 -6.67
N ILE A 221 -10.23 28.86 -6.94
CA ILE A 221 -9.66 29.92 -6.10
C ILE A 221 -10.26 29.87 -4.70
N ASN A 222 -11.58 29.79 -4.61
CA ASN A 222 -12.29 29.71 -3.32
C ASN A 222 -11.93 28.44 -2.55
N LEU A 223 -11.90 27.28 -3.23
CA LEU A 223 -11.51 26.02 -2.62
C LEU A 223 -10.06 26.07 -2.09
N LYS A 224 -9.12 26.63 -2.87
CA LYS A 224 -7.73 26.78 -2.42
C LYS A 224 -7.63 27.67 -1.19
N ASN A 225 -8.31 28.81 -1.17
CA ASN A 225 -8.30 29.72 -0.03
C ASN A 225 -8.93 29.09 1.23
N LYS A 226 -9.93 28.22 1.07
CA LYS A 226 -10.55 27.46 2.16
C LYS A 226 -9.59 26.42 2.75
N LEU A 227 -8.88 25.67 1.91
CA LEU A 227 -7.99 24.58 2.35
C LEU A 227 -6.61 25.07 2.79
N TYR A 228 -6.11 26.15 2.17
CA TYR A 228 -4.78 26.70 2.39
C TYR A 228 -4.88 28.22 2.59
N PRO A 229 -5.49 28.68 3.69
CA PRO A 229 -5.58 30.10 3.98
C PRO A 229 -4.17 30.68 4.14
N LYS A 230 -3.91 31.82 3.50
CA LYS A 230 -2.67 32.56 3.74
C LYS A 230 -2.69 33.05 5.19
N ILE A 231 -1.77 32.55 6.00
CA ILE A 231 -1.54 33.08 7.34
C ILE A 231 -1.08 34.53 7.15
N LYS A 232 -1.83 35.47 7.75
CA LYS A 232 -1.48 36.90 7.78
C LYS A 232 -0.34 37.15 8.75
#